data_AF-U7UXS9-F1
#
_entry.id   AF-U7UXS9-F1
#
_cell.length_a   1.000
_cell.length_b   1.000
_cell.length_c   1.000
_cell.angle_alpha   90.00
_cell.angle_beta   90.00
_cell.angle_gamma   90.00
#
_symmetry.space_group_name_H-M   'P 1'
#
loop_
_entity.id
_entity.type
_entity.pdbx_description
1 polymer ?
#
loop_
_entity_poly.entity_id
_entity_poly.type
_entity_poly.pdbx_seq_one_letter_code
_entity_poly.pdbx_strand_id
1 'polypeptide(L)' 'MFDSLLESSRTYDLKQREEYLKKAAEKLYEDYAILPLYYPNYSVGVANNVVGFKGDERGLYNFSQLNFRN' A
#
# COMPACT_ATOMS: atom_id res chain seq x y z
N MET A 1 21.69 2.70 9.07
CA MET A 1 22.00 2.32 7.67
C MET A 1 20.73 2.22 6.84
N PHE A 2 19.69 1.55 7.34
CA PHE A 2 18.32 1.58 6.78
C PHE A 2 17.80 3.00 6.48
N ASP A 3 17.83 3.92 7.46
CA ASP A 3 17.31 5.29 7.29
C ASP A 3 18.00 6.07 6.16
N SER A 4 19.31 5.84 5.96
CA SER A 4 20.08 6.48 4.89
C SER A 4 19.67 5.99 3.50
N LEU A 5 19.28 4.72 3.37
CA LEU A 5 18.78 4.14 2.12
C LEU A 5 17.36 4.67 1.82
N LEU A 6 16.52 4.80 2.84
CA LEU A 6 15.21 5.45 2.73
C LEU A 6 15.34 6.90 2.27
N GLU A 7 16.27 7.69 2.85
CA GLU A 7 16.46 9.08 2.43
C GLU A 7 16.95 9.16 0.98
N SER A 8 17.89 8.29 0.59
CA SER A 8 18.42 8.23 -0.77
C SER A 8 17.36 7.83 -1.81
N SER A 9 16.34 7.08 -1.41
CA SER A 9 15.22 6.71 -2.29
C SER A 9 14.36 7.90 -2.73
N ARG A 10 14.46 9.07 -2.07
CA ARG A 10 13.73 10.30 -2.43
C ARG A 10 14.25 11.00 -3.69
N THR A 11 15.02 10.30 -4.53
CA THR A 11 15.45 10.72 -5.87
C THR A 11 14.29 10.78 -6.88
N TYR A 12 14.42 11.59 -7.93
CA TYR A 12 13.46 11.68 -9.04
C TYR A 12 13.61 10.55 -10.09
N ASP A 13 14.77 9.91 -10.15
CA ASP A 13 15.01 8.78 -11.05
C ASP A 13 14.27 7.54 -10.50
N LEU A 14 13.29 7.04 -11.27
CA LEU A 14 12.45 5.92 -10.88
C LEU A 14 13.25 4.62 -10.67
N LYS A 15 14.25 4.36 -11.51
CA LYS A 15 15.05 3.14 -11.44
C LYS A 15 15.96 3.15 -10.22
N GLN A 16 16.57 4.30 -9.94
CA GLN A 16 17.38 4.47 -8.73
C GLN A 16 16.53 4.41 -7.46
N ARG A 17 15.35 5.04 -7.46
CA ARG A 17 14.40 4.95 -6.35
C ARG A 17 14.05 3.51 -6.03
N GLU A 18 13.73 2.70 -7.04
CA GLU A 18 13.43 1.28 -6.87
C GLU A 18 14.62 0.51 -6.26
N GLU A 19 15.84 0.77 -6.75
CA GLU A 19 17.05 0.12 -6.25
C GLU A 19 17.32 0.46 -4.78
N TYR A 20 17.18 1.72 -4.38
CA TYR A 20 17.33 2.13 -2.97
C TYR A 20 16.28 1.51 -2.06
N LEU A 21 15.02 1.42 -2.51
CA LEU A 21 13.95 0.80 -1.73
C LEU A 21 14.16 -0.71 -1.55
N LYS A 22 14.65 -1.42 -2.57
CA LYS A 22 15.02 -2.84 -2.45
C LYS A 22 16.11 -3.04 -1.40
N LYS A 23 17.19 -2.27 -1.47
CA LYS A 23 18.27 -2.32 -0.47
C LYS A 23 17.78 -1.97 0.94
N ALA A 24 16.87 -1.00 1.06
CA ALA A 24 16.27 -0.66 2.35
C ALA A 24 15.44 -1.83 2.92
N ALA A 25 14.65 -2.49 2.08
CA ALA A 25 13.87 -3.66 2.50
C ALA A 25 14.78 -4.82 2.96
N GLU A 26 15.85 -5.13 2.20
CA GLU A 26 16.87 -6.12 2.60
C GLU A 26 17.46 -5.77 3.96
N LYS A 27 17.84 -4.49 4.16
CA LYS A 27 18.43 -4.04 5.42
C LYS A 27 17.45 -4.08 6.59
N LEU A 28 16.16 -3.86 6.35
CA LEU A 28 15.11 -4.00 7.35
C LEU A 28 15.02 -5.46 7.86
N TYR A 29 15.11 -6.44 6.97
CA TYR A 29 15.10 -7.86 7.35
C TYR A 29 16.35 -8.29 8.12
N GLU A 30 17.51 -7.71 7.80
CA GLU A 30 18.76 -7.97 8.54
C GLU A 30 18.75 -7.35 9.93
N ASP A 31 18.34 -6.08 10.03
CA ASP A 31 18.46 -5.28 11.26
C ASP A 31 17.32 -5.57 12.26
N TYR A 32 16.16 -6.04 11.78
CA TYR A 32 14.98 -6.25 12.61
C TYR A 32 14.41 -7.67 12.44
N ALA A 33 13.98 -8.27 13.55
CA ALA A 33 13.29 -9.56 13.55
C ALA A 33 11.81 -9.43 13.12
N ILE A 34 11.57 -8.91 11.91
CA ILE A 34 10.23 -8.80 11.33
C ILE A 34 9.99 -10.00 10.42
N LEU A 35 8.94 -10.77 10.71
CA LEU A 35 8.47 -11.87 9.87
C LEU A 35 7.13 -11.48 9.25
N PRO A 36 7.11 -10.90 8.03
CA PRO A 36 5.86 -10.63 7.33
C PRO A 36 5.15 -11.95 7.00
N LEU A 37 3.94 -12.12 7.50
CA LEU A 37 3.19 -13.37 7.39
C LEU A 37 2.40 -13.47 6.09
N TYR A 38 1.72 -12.39 5.69
CA TYR A 38 0.96 -12.31 4.45
C TYR A 38 0.59 -10.85 4.14
N TYR A 39 0.22 -10.60 2.87
CA TYR A 39 -0.40 -9.35 2.44
C TYR A 39 -1.92 -9.56 2.33
N PRO A 40 -2.76 -8.89 3.13
CA PRO A 40 -4.20 -9.12 3.13
C PRO A 40 -4.84 -8.63 1.82
N ASN A 41 -5.68 -9.47 1.23
CA ASN A 41 -6.66 -9.03 0.24
C ASN A 41 -7.95 -8.68 0.99
N TYR A 42 -8.35 -7.42 0.94
CA TYR A 42 -9.58 -6.96 1.59
C TYR A 42 -10.79 -7.29 0.73
N SER A 43 -11.77 -7.97 1.32
CA SER A 43 -13.09 -8.16 0.74
C SER A 43 -14.07 -7.22 1.44
N VAL A 44 -14.92 -6.55 0.67
CA VAL A 44 -15.92 -5.62 1.19
C VAL A 44 -17.31 -6.12 0.84
N GLY A 45 -18.12 -6.36 1.86
CA GLY A 45 -19.55 -6.64 1.67
C GLY A 45 -20.26 -5.34 1.30
N VAL A 46 -20.90 -5.32 0.13
CA VAL A 46 -21.67 -4.18 -0.36
C VAL A 46 -23.14 -4.60 -0.44
N ALA A 47 -24.04 -3.81 0.16
CA ALA A 47 -25.47 -4.09 0.09
C ALA A 47 -25.98 -4.01 -1.36
N ASN A 48 -26.90 -4.91 -1.73
CA ASN A 48 -27.37 -5.03 -3.12
C ASN A 48 -28.01 -3.76 -3.70
N ASN A 49 -28.52 -2.86 -2.85
CA ASN A 49 -29.09 -1.59 -3.25
C ASN A 49 -28.05 -0.47 -3.45
N VAL A 50 -26.78 -0.69 -3.08
CA VAL A 50 -25.70 0.27 -3.29
C VAL A 50 -25.14 0.12 -4.70
N VAL A 51 -25.07 1.23 -5.42
CA VAL A 51 -24.56 1.32 -6.79
C VAL A 51 -23.36 2.25 -6.83
N GLY A 52 -22.36 1.86 -7.63
CA GLY A 52 -21.19 2.69 -7.89
C GLY A 52 -20.10 2.57 -6.83
N PHE A 53 -20.20 1.63 -5.88
CA PHE A 53 -19.10 1.33 -4.97
C PHE A 53 -17.86 0.92 -5.76
N LYS A 54 -16.74 1.59 -5.50
CA LYS A 54 -15.41 1.25 -5.97
C LYS A 54 -14.47 1.24 -4.77
N GLY A 55 -13.84 0.09 -4.52
CA GLY A 55 -12.78 0.02 -3.52
C GLY A 55 -11.57 0.81 -3.99
N ASP A 56 -10.90 1.50 -3.07
CA ASP A 56 -9.61 2.14 -3.31
C ASP A 56 -8.48 1.16 -2.93
N GLU A 57 -7.41 1.14 -3.72
CA GLU A 57 -6.23 0.29 -3.48
C GLU A 57 -5.50 0.59 -2.15
N ARG A 58 -5.72 1.78 -1.58
CA ARG A 58 -5.24 2.18 -0.25
C ARG A 58 -6.16 1.70 0.87
N GLY A 59 -7.24 0.99 0.54
CA GLY A 59 -8.26 0.54 1.50
C GLY A 59 -9.20 1.66 1.98
N LEU A 60 -9.27 2.78 1.24
CA LEU A 60 -10.15 3.90 1.56
C LEU A 60 -11.52 3.74 0.89
N TYR A 61 -12.59 4.18 1.56
CA TYR A 61 -13.95 4.10 1.03
C TYR A 61 -14.56 5.50 0.92
N ASN A 62 -14.90 5.90 -0.31
CA ASN A 62 -15.56 7.18 -0.54
C ASN A 62 -17.09 7.03 -0.54
N PHE A 63 -17.70 7.26 0.63
CA PHE A 63 -19.14 7.14 0.80
C PHE A 63 -19.95 8.22 0.04
N SER A 64 -19.32 9.35 -0.31
CA SER A 64 -20.01 10.44 -1.03
C SER A 64 -20.35 10.10 -2.49
N GLN A 65 -19.75 9.04 -3.03
CA GLN A 65 -19.99 8.59 -4.41
C GLN A 65 -21.00 7.44 -4.49
N LEU A 66 -21.55 7.02 -3.36
CA LEU A 66 -22.52 5.93 -3.31
C LEU A 66 -23.90 6.42 -3.71
N ASN A 67 -24.53 5.67 -4.60
CA ASN A 67 -25.93 5.85 -4.96
C ASN A 67 -26.73 4.67 -4.43
N PHE A 68 -27.99 4.91 -4.05
CA PHE A 68 -28.88 3.87 -3.60
C PHE A 68 -30.00 3.68 -4.64
N ARG A 69 -30.25 2.44 -5.04
CA ARG A 69 -31.47 2.08 -5.76
C ARG A 69 -32.62 2.01 -4.76
N ASN A 70 -33.69 2.74 -5.05
CA ASN A 70 -34.97 2.63 -4.35
C ASN A 70 -35.69 1.33 -4.73
#